data_AF-A0A1W2D0V2-F1
#
_entry.id   AF-A0A1W2D0V2-F1
#
_cell.length_a   1.000
_cell.length_b   1.000
_cell.length_c   1.000
_cell.angle_alpha   90.00
_cell.angle_beta   90.00
_cell.angle_gamma   90.00
#
_symmetry.space_group_name_H-M   'P 1'
#
loop_
_entity.id
_entity.type
_entity.pdbx_description
1 polymer ?
#
loop_
_entity_poly.entity_id
_entity_poly.type
_entity_poly.pdbx_seq_one_letter_code
_entity_poly.pdbx_strand_id
1 'polypeptide(L)'
;MPYGNAASGPRFPKEMLVLGYVAGMTTRIRPIERDDALSLGALRLQQDREAGRTPRPGFLTEYADALLADFAAQRGWIAEEPDGRPVGCVLVHPVRKLPTLSHPGRPEWWYVQQVFVTADRRREGLGRRLLHAVQEAATAERVRFVRLNSSDAGRPLFDATGFGDPTGRLREWVPPKA
;
A
#
# COMPACT_ATOMS: atom_id res chain seq x y z
N MET A 1 67.07 -2.51 -23.96
CA MET A 1 65.88 -1.98 -24.66
C MET A 1 64.80 -3.05 -24.63
N PRO A 2 63.54 -2.69 -24.32
CA PRO A 2 62.82 -3.29 -23.18
C PRO A 2 61.38 -3.75 -23.50
N TYR A 3 60.78 -4.51 -22.58
CA TYR A 3 59.39 -4.38 -22.08
C TYR A 3 59.40 -5.12 -20.73
N GLY A 4 59.10 -4.57 -19.56
CA GLY A 4 58.29 -3.43 -19.23
C GLY A 4 56.95 -3.90 -18.63
N ASN A 5 56.84 -3.86 -17.31
CA ASN A 5 55.76 -3.21 -16.55
C ASN A 5 54.99 -4.05 -15.50
N ALA A 6 54.90 -3.42 -14.31
CA ALA A 6 53.76 -3.31 -13.37
C ALA A 6 53.15 -4.58 -12.73
N ALA A 7 52.67 -4.56 -11.49
CA ALA A 7 52.65 -3.53 -10.45
C ALA A 7 52.36 -4.22 -9.11
N SER A 8 53.13 -3.84 -8.11
CA SER A 8 52.82 -3.96 -6.70
C SER A 8 51.50 -3.23 -6.39
N GLY A 9 50.44 -4.00 -6.13
CA GLY A 9 49.16 -3.45 -5.70
C GLY A 9 49.25 -2.77 -4.33
N PRO A 10 48.53 -1.66 -4.10
CA PRO A 10 48.53 -1.01 -2.80
C PRO A 10 47.81 -1.88 -1.77
N ARG A 11 48.53 -2.17 -0.67
CA ARG A 11 48.05 -2.91 0.49
C ARG A 11 47.36 -1.91 1.42
N PHE A 12 46.06 -1.73 1.26
CA PHE A 12 45.27 -0.88 2.17
C PHE A 12 44.89 -1.65 3.45
N PRO A 13 45.02 -1.05 4.64
CA PRO A 13 44.83 -1.72 5.93
C PRO A 13 43.35 -2.02 6.24
N LYS A 14 43.13 -3.09 7.02
CA LYS A 14 41.86 -3.78 7.30
C LYS A 14 40.93 -3.07 8.30
N GLU A 15 41.00 -1.75 8.44
CA GLU A 15 40.35 -1.04 9.56
C GLU A 15 39.33 0.05 9.17
N MET A 16 38.94 0.14 7.89
CA MET A 16 37.99 1.17 7.42
C MET A 16 36.63 0.66 6.95
N LEU A 17 36.25 -0.56 7.38
CA LEU A 17 34.95 -1.18 7.09
C LEU A 17 34.01 -1.16 8.30
N VAL A 18 34.11 -0.12 9.13
CA VAL A 18 33.19 0.16 10.26
C VAL A 18 32.30 1.38 9.98
N LEU A 19 32.49 2.10 8.86
CA LEU A 19 31.55 3.13 8.39
C LEU A 19 30.91 2.70 7.07
N GLY A 20 29.74 2.08 7.14
CA GLY A 20 28.95 1.73 5.96
C GLY A 20 27.91 0.62 6.18
N TYR A 21 27.98 -0.07 7.32
CA TYR A 21 26.99 -1.07 7.71
C TYR A 21 26.00 -0.49 8.73
N VAL A 22 25.37 0.64 8.39
CA VAL A 22 23.97 0.77 8.80
C VAL A 22 23.21 -0.02 7.75
N ALA A 23 23.07 -1.33 7.99
CA ALA A 23 22.01 -2.10 7.36
C ALA A 23 20.70 -1.43 7.81
N GLY A 24 20.29 -0.40 7.06
CA GLY A 24 18.98 0.22 7.19
C GLY A 24 17.99 -0.88 6.86
N MET A 25 17.49 -1.54 7.90
CA MET A 25 16.40 -2.49 7.76
C MET A 25 15.18 -1.65 7.37
N THR A 26 15.04 -1.45 6.07
CA THR A 26 13.98 -0.65 5.47
C THR A 26 12.64 -1.37 5.67
N THR A 27 11.60 -0.60 5.98
CA THR A 27 10.22 -1.11 6.09
C THR A 27 9.88 -2.01 4.89
N ARG A 28 9.43 -3.23 5.17
CA ARG A 28 9.03 -4.23 4.19
C ARG A 28 7.57 -4.00 3.79
N ILE A 29 7.27 -4.14 2.51
CA ILE A 29 5.88 -4.16 2.01
C ILE A 29 5.60 -5.55 1.47
N ARG A 30 4.50 -6.15 1.93
CA ARG A 30 4.06 -7.48 1.49
C ARG A 30 2.54 -7.52 1.35
N PRO A 31 1.98 -8.47 0.58
CA PRO A 31 0.55 -8.75 0.60
C PRO A 31 0.07 -9.03 2.03
N ILE A 32 -1.18 -8.66 2.31
CA ILE A 32 -1.82 -9.02 3.58
C ILE A 32 -2.12 -10.51 3.65
N GLU A 33 -2.07 -11.04 4.85
CA GLU A 33 -2.46 -12.39 5.22
C GLU A 33 -3.64 -12.35 6.21
N ARG A 34 -4.29 -13.49 6.45
CA ARG A 34 -5.42 -13.54 7.40
C ARG A 34 -4.99 -13.12 8.82
N ASP A 35 -3.75 -13.42 9.19
CA ASP A 35 -3.18 -13.11 10.50
C ASP A 35 -2.96 -11.60 10.70
N ASP A 36 -2.98 -10.79 9.63
CA ASP A 36 -2.87 -9.33 9.73
C ASP A 36 -4.18 -8.65 10.16
N ALA A 37 -5.28 -9.40 10.35
CA ALA A 37 -6.61 -8.80 10.52
C ALA A 37 -6.71 -7.83 11.71
N LEU A 38 -6.14 -8.19 12.86
CA LEU A 38 -6.10 -7.31 14.03
C LEU A 38 -5.16 -6.11 13.83
N SER A 39 -4.01 -6.32 13.17
CA SER A 39 -3.06 -5.26 12.82
C SER A 39 -3.69 -4.21 11.90
N LEU A 40 -4.44 -4.65 10.88
CA LEU A 40 -5.18 -3.79 9.97
C LEU A 40 -6.32 -3.05 10.69
N GLY A 41 -7.00 -3.72 11.62
CA GLY A 41 -7.99 -3.09 12.50
C GLY A 41 -7.37 -1.99 13.38
N ALA A 42 -6.17 -2.23 13.92
CA ALA A 42 -5.44 -1.24 14.71
C ALA A 42 -5.02 -0.01 13.87
N LEU A 43 -4.54 -0.23 12.65
CA LEU A 43 -4.23 0.85 11.70
C LEU A 43 -5.49 1.66 11.33
N ARG A 44 -6.63 1.01 11.09
CA ARG A 44 -7.89 1.71 10.84
C ARG A 44 -8.32 2.52 12.06
N LEU A 45 -8.25 1.93 13.26
CA LEU A 45 -8.57 2.63 14.50
C LEU A 45 -7.70 3.88 14.68
N GLN A 46 -6.40 3.77 14.40
CA GLN A 46 -5.50 4.92 14.45
C GLN A 46 -5.89 5.99 13.42
N GLN A 47 -6.17 5.60 12.18
CA GLN A 47 -6.64 6.51 11.13
C GLN A 47 -7.91 7.27 11.57
N ASP A 48 -8.89 6.56 12.12
CA ASP A 48 -10.15 7.15 12.55
C ASP A 48 -9.96 8.11 13.72
N ARG A 49 -9.09 7.78 14.68
CA ARG A 49 -8.72 8.68 15.77
C ARG A 49 -8.06 9.96 15.26
N GLU A 50 -7.15 9.85 14.29
CA GLU A 50 -6.51 11.02 13.68
C GLU A 50 -7.51 11.89 12.89
N ALA A 51 -8.58 11.29 12.37
CA ALA A 51 -9.69 12.01 11.75
C ALA A 51 -10.70 12.58 12.77
N GLY A 52 -10.41 12.50 14.08
CA GLY A 52 -11.28 13.02 15.14
C GLY A 52 -12.49 12.14 15.47
N ARG A 53 -12.54 10.90 14.99
CA ARG A 53 -13.61 9.96 15.32
C ARG A 53 -13.39 9.36 16.71
N THR A 54 -14.50 9.11 17.42
CA THR A 54 -14.47 8.49 18.75
C THR A 54 -14.36 6.96 18.63
N PRO A 55 -13.35 6.32 19.24
CA PRO A 55 -13.28 4.86 19.35
C PRO A 55 -14.48 4.29 20.07
N ARG A 56 -14.90 3.08 19.67
CA ARG A 56 -15.92 2.32 20.40
C ARG A 56 -15.39 0.95 20.83
N PRO A 57 -15.87 0.39 21.95
CA PRO A 57 -15.51 -0.96 22.39
C PRO A 57 -15.79 -2.01 21.31
N GLY A 58 -14.95 -3.05 21.25
CA GLY A 58 -15.10 -4.17 20.31
C GLY A 58 -14.70 -3.89 18.86
N PHE A 59 -14.34 -2.65 18.51
CA PHE A 59 -14.05 -2.27 17.12
C PHE A 59 -12.97 -3.14 16.43
N LEU A 60 -11.88 -3.48 17.14
CA LEU A 60 -10.79 -4.29 16.55
C LEU A 60 -11.28 -5.67 16.13
N THR A 61 -12.05 -6.33 17.00
CA THR A 61 -12.63 -7.65 16.71
C THR A 61 -13.62 -7.56 15.57
N GLU A 62 -14.53 -6.57 15.59
CA GLU A 62 -15.50 -6.38 14.52
C GLU A 62 -14.84 -6.14 13.16
N TYR A 63 -13.80 -5.29 13.12
CA TYR A 63 -13.05 -5.04 11.89
C TYR A 63 -12.36 -6.32 11.40
N ALA A 64 -11.72 -7.07 12.30
CA ALA A 64 -11.05 -8.31 11.96
C ALA A 64 -12.04 -9.36 11.42
N ASP A 65 -13.19 -9.54 12.09
CA ASP A 65 -14.25 -10.46 11.67
C ASP A 65 -14.80 -10.09 10.29
N ALA A 66 -15.07 -8.80 10.07
CA ALA A 66 -15.56 -8.32 8.78
C ALA A 66 -14.54 -8.53 7.65
N LEU A 67 -13.26 -8.24 7.91
CA LEU A 67 -12.19 -8.50 6.94
C LEU A 67 -12.05 -9.99 6.64
N LEU A 68 -12.10 -10.85 7.66
CA LEU A 68 -11.92 -12.30 7.51
C LEU A 68 -13.07 -12.97 6.79
N ALA A 69 -14.31 -12.48 6.99
CA ALA A 69 -15.50 -12.96 6.30
C ALA A 69 -15.41 -12.76 4.78
N ASP A 70 -14.74 -11.70 4.34
CA ASP A 70 -14.66 -11.30 2.93
C ASP A 70 -13.22 -11.32 2.36
N PHE A 71 -12.28 -11.93 3.08
CA PHE A 71 -10.84 -11.83 2.79
C PHE A 71 -10.49 -12.21 1.35
N ALA A 72 -11.15 -13.24 0.79
CA ALA A 72 -10.90 -13.72 -0.56
C ALA A 72 -11.30 -12.69 -1.65
N ALA A 73 -12.28 -11.84 -1.35
CA ALA A 73 -12.74 -10.77 -2.26
C ALA A 73 -11.91 -9.49 -2.12
N GLN A 74 -11.02 -9.40 -1.12
CA GLN A 74 -10.17 -8.24 -0.87
C GLN A 74 -8.77 -8.45 -1.46
N ARG A 75 -8.05 -7.35 -1.67
CA ARG A 75 -6.59 -7.35 -1.85
C ARG A 75 -6.00 -6.27 -0.96
N GLY A 76 -4.74 -6.41 -0.58
CA GLY A 76 -4.10 -5.40 0.23
C GLY A 76 -2.63 -5.65 0.44
N TRP A 77 -1.96 -4.60 0.89
CA TRP A 77 -0.56 -4.63 1.28
C TRP A 77 -0.39 -3.96 2.62
N ILE A 78 0.51 -4.53 3.44
CA ILE A 78 0.92 -3.98 4.72
C ILE A 78 2.39 -3.60 4.64
N ALA A 79 2.72 -2.45 5.22
CA ALA A 79 4.07 -2.00 5.45
C ALA A 79 4.43 -2.31 6.90
N GLU A 80 5.47 -3.11 7.10
CA GLU A 80 5.93 -3.56 8.41
C GLU A 80 7.39 -3.18 8.62
N GLU A 81 7.69 -2.78 9.85
CA GLU A 81 9.05 -2.56 10.31
C GLU A 81 9.76 -3.90 10.51
N PRO A 82 11.10 -3.89 10.66
CA PRO A 82 11.88 -5.12 10.76
C PRO A 82 11.56 -5.96 12.01
N ASP A 83 11.01 -5.32 13.04
CA ASP A 83 10.52 -5.96 14.27
C ASP A 83 9.07 -6.50 14.12
N GLY A 84 8.48 -6.38 12.93
CA GLY A 84 7.11 -6.79 12.64
C GLY A 84 6.04 -5.73 12.95
N ARG A 85 6.42 -4.53 13.42
CA ARG A 85 5.43 -3.49 13.72
C ARG A 85 4.75 -2.99 12.43
N PRO A 86 3.42 -3.07 12.31
CA PRO A 86 2.71 -2.51 11.16
C PRO A 86 2.72 -0.97 11.22
N VAL A 87 3.17 -0.33 10.14
CA VAL A 87 3.31 1.14 10.04
C VAL A 87 2.54 1.76 8.88
N GLY A 88 1.94 0.93 8.03
CA GLY A 88 1.06 1.40 6.98
C GLY A 88 0.35 0.28 6.27
N CYS A 89 -0.68 0.63 5.53
CA CYS A 89 -1.42 -0.33 4.73
C CYS A 89 -2.14 0.34 3.58
N VAL A 90 -2.50 -0.47 2.60
CA VAL A 90 -3.50 -0.17 1.59
C VAL A 90 -4.40 -1.37 1.39
N LEU A 91 -5.72 -1.15 1.42
CA LEU A 91 -6.72 -2.18 1.13
C LEU A 91 -7.51 -1.76 -0.10
N VAL A 92 -7.77 -2.73 -0.97
CA VAL A 92 -8.55 -2.53 -2.19
C VAL A 92 -9.59 -3.63 -2.39
N HIS A 93 -10.69 -3.24 -3.01
CA HIS A 93 -11.82 -4.11 -3.32
C HIS A 93 -11.93 -4.33 -4.84
N PRO A 94 -11.53 -5.51 -5.34
CA PRO A 94 -11.76 -5.90 -6.72
C PRO A 94 -13.25 -5.96 -7.12
N VAL A 95 -13.61 -5.20 -8.14
CA VAL A 95 -14.92 -5.27 -8.78
C VAL A 95 -14.82 -6.04 -10.09
N ARG A 96 -15.62 -7.09 -10.20
CA ARG A 96 -15.71 -7.95 -11.38
C ARG A 96 -17.00 -7.69 -12.13
N LYS A 97 -16.91 -7.63 -13.46
CA LYS A 97 -18.09 -7.71 -14.31
C LYS A 97 -18.38 -9.17 -14.64
N LEU A 98 -19.66 -9.50 -14.69
CA LEU A 98 -20.11 -10.75 -15.27
C LEU A 98 -19.66 -10.83 -16.74
N PRO A 99 -19.42 -12.04 -17.26
CA PRO A 99 -19.10 -12.21 -18.66
C PRO A 99 -20.20 -11.63 -19.55
N THR A 100 -19.78 -11.14 -20.72
CA THR A 100 -20.66 -10.80 -21.83
C THR A 100 -20.28 -11.65 -23.03
N LEU A 101 -21.12 -11.73 -24.07
CA LEU A 101 -20.80 -12.48 -25.29
C LEU A 101 -19.47 -12.04 -25.94
N SER A 102 -19.08 -10.77 -25.75
CA SER A 102 -17.86 -10.20 -26.32
C SER A 102 -16.65 -10.27 -25.39
N HIS A 103 -16.83 -10.54 -24.10
CA HIS A 103 -15.74 -10.49 -23.12
C HIS A 103 -15.92 -11.53 -22.01
N PRO A 104 -14.90 -12.37 -21.74
CA PRO A 104 -14.92 -13.21 -20.55
C PRO A 104 -14.93 -12.33 -19.29
N GLY A 105 -15.57 -12.83 -18.22
CA GLY A 105 -15.63 -12.13 -16.95
C GLY A 105 -14.22 -11.84 -16.44
N ARG A 106 -13.89 -10.56 -16.26
CA ARG A 106 -12.58 -10.08 -15.78
C ARG A 106 -12.76 -9.10 -14.62
N PRO A 107 -11.75 -8.94 -13.74
CA PRO A 107 -11.67 -7.77 -12.88
C PRO A 107 -11.78 -6.52 -13.74
N GLU A 108 -12.83 -5.72 -13.55
CA GLU A 108 -13.02 -4.50 -14.32
C GLU A 108 -12.23 -3.37 -13.67
N TRP A 109 -12.35 -3.19 -12.35
CA TRP A 109 -11.68 -2.12 -11.63
C TRP A 109 -11.52 -2.46 -10.16
N TRP A 110 -10.59 -1.81 -9.47
CA TRP A 110 -10.40 -1.95 -8.02
C TRP A 110 -10.76 -0.64 -7.31
N TYR A 111 -11.42 -0.75 -6.15
CA TYR A 111 -11.70 0.38 -5.26
C TYR A 111 -10.67 0.45 -4.14
N VAL A 112 -9.97 1.57 -3.95
CA VAL A 112 -9.13 1.75 -2.76
C VAL A 112 -10.00 2.19 -1.59
N GLN A 113 -10.16 1.29 -0.61
CA GLN A 113 -11.02 1.53 0.57
C GLN A 113 -10.26 2.13 1.76
N GLN A 114 -8.94 1.95 1.80
CA GLN A 114 -8.09 2.39 2.89
C GLN A 114 -6.68 2.60 2.37
N VAL A 115 -6.10 3.76 2.69
CA VAL A 115 -4.65 3.99 2.63
C VAL A 115 -4.30 4.71 3.91
N PHE A 116 -3.34 4.18 4.65
CA PHE A 116 -2.89 4.79 5.89
C PHE A 116 -1.42 4.52 6.13
N VAL A 117 -0.72 5.52 6.65
CA VAL A 117 0.64 5.42 7.18
C VAL A 117 0.64 6.13 8.52
N THR A 118 1.24 5.51 9.53
CA THR A 118 1.33 6.06 10.89
C THR A 118 2.09 7.38 10.88
N ALA A 119 1.70 8.32 11.75
CA ALA A 119 2.26 9.68 11.75
C ALA A 119 3.79 9.72 11.85
N ASP A 120 4.39 8.81 12.61
CA ASP A 120 5.83 8.64 12.84
C ASP A 120 6.61 8.06 11.64
N ARG A 121 5.93 7.69 10.56
CA ARG A 121 6.52 7.18 9.30
C ARG A 121 6.03 7.89 8.04
N ARG A 122 5.33 9.01 8.20
CA ARG A 122 4.89 9.84 7.07
C ARG A 122 6.06 10.60 6.46
N ARG A 123 5.89 11.01 5.20
CA ARG A 123 6.89 11.77 4.41
C ARG A 123 8.19 11.00 4.11
N GLU A 124 8.23 9.70 4.42
CA GLU A 124 9.31 8.78 4.05
C GLU A 124 9.02 7.98 2.76
N GLY A 125 7.98 8.37 2.02
CA GLY A 125 7.60 7.72 0.75
C GLY A 125 6.84 6.39 0.90
N LEU A 126 6.52 5.93 2.12
CA LEU A 126 5.79 4.67 2.33
C LEU A 126 4.42 4.63 1.64
N GLY A 127 3.64 5.72 1.71
CA GLY A 127 2.34 5.79 1.04
C GLY A 127 2.45 5.61 -0.48
N ARG A 128 3.50 6.17 -1.08
CA ARG A 128 3.79 6.02 -2.51
C ARG A 128 4.16 4.58 -2.85
N ARG A 129 5.02 3.95 -2.03
CA ARG A 129 5.40 2.54 -2.22
C ARG A 129 4.19 1.60 -2.11
N LEU A 130 3.29 1.84 -1.15
CA LEU A 130 2.05 1.08 -1.00
C LEU A 130 1.14 1.20 -2.24
N LEU A 131 0.93 2.42 -2.74
CA LEU A 131 0.13 2.64 -3.96
C LEU A 131 0.78 2.03 -5.21
N HIS A 132 2.11 2.07 -5.32
CA HIS A 132 2.79 1.39 -6.42
C HIS A 132 2.63 -0.13 -6.36
N ALA A 133 2.61 -0.75 -5.17
CA ALA A 133 2.32 -2.18 -5.04
C ALA A 133 0.90 -2.52 -5.55
N VAL A 134 -0.09 -1.66 -5.29
CA VAL A 134 -1.45 -1.80 -5.84
C VAL A 134 -1.42 -1.68 -7.37
N GLN A 135 -0.74 -0.68 -7.91
CA GLN A 135 -0.66 -0.44 -9.36
C GLN A 135 0.04 -1.57 -10.10
N GLU A 136 1.12 -2.12 -9.53
CA GLU A 136 1.85 -3.26 -10.08
C GLU A 136 0.95 -4.50 -10.14
N ALA A 137 0.27 -4.84 -9.05
CA ALA A 137 -0.65 -5.97 -9.01
C ALA A 137 -1.86 -5.78 -9.93
N ALA A 138 -2.44 -4.58 -9.97
CA ALA A 138 -3.54 -4.26 -10.87
C ALA A 138 -3.12 -4.40 -12.34
N THR A 139 -1.89 -4.00 -12.68
CA THR A 139 -1.32 -4.14 -14.02
C THR A 139 -1.12 -5.61 -14.38
N ALA A 140 -0.56 -6.41 -13.47
CA ALA A 140 -0.36 -7.84 -13.65
C ALA A 140 -1.69 -8.60 -13.88
N GLU A 141 -2.74 -8.22 -13.13
CA GLU A 141 -4.10 -8.75 -13.28
C GLU A 141 -4.89 -8.14 -14.45
N ARG A 142 -4.29 -7.21 -15.22
CA ARG A 142 -4.92 -6.47 -16.33
C ARG A 142 -6.22 -5.76 -15.94
N VAL A 143 -6.26 -5.25 -14.71
CA VAL A 143 -7.35 -4.42 -14.20
C VAL A 143 -7.42 -3.14 -15.02
N ARG A 144 -8.62 -2.71 -15.41
CA ARG A 144 -8.77 -1.58 -16.34
C ARG A 144 -8.39 -0.25 -15.70
N PHE A 145 -8.74 -0.06 -14.42
CA PHE A 145 -8.39 1.12 -13.65
C PHE A 145 -8.54 0.87 -12.14
N VAL A 146 -7.88 1.70 -11.34
CA VAL A 146 -8.05 1.76 -9.88
C VAL A 146 -8.76 3.08 -9.56
N ARG A 147 -9.74 3.04 -8.65
CA ARG A 147 -10.55 4.20 -8.25
C ARG A 147 -10.52 4.37 -6.72
N LEU A 148 -10.64 5.62 -6.27
CA LEU A 148 -10.71 5.97 -4.86
C LEU A 148 -11.55 7.23 -4.66
N ASN A 149 -11.90 7.49 -3.39
CA ASN A 149 -12.39 8.78 -2.94
C ASN A 149 -11.28 9.46 -2.16
N SER A 150 -10.81 10.61 -2.65
CA SER A 150 -9.73 11.36 -2.00
C SER A 150 -10.27 12.19 -0.84
N SER A 151 -9.58 12.16 0.29
CA SER A 151 -9.67 13.23 1.29
C SER A 151 -8.75 14.39 0.90
N ASP A 152 -8.96 15.57 1.49
CA ASP A 152 -8.05 16.71 1.27
C ASP A 152 -6.61 16.37 1.68
N ALA A 153 -6.45 15.64 2.79
CA ALA A 153 -5.14 15.20 3.28
C ALA A 153 -4.47 14.15 2.38
N GLY A 154 -5.26 13.29 1.72
CA GLY A 154 -4.75 12.24 0.84
C GLY A 154 -4.43 12.72 -0.58
N ARG A 155 -5.04 13.83 -1.02
CA ARG A 155 -4.96 14.31 -2.41
C ARG A 155 -3.52 14.46 -2.93
N PRO A 156 -2.57 15.10 -2.20
CA PRO A 156 -1.20 15.23 -2.70
C PRO A 156 -0.50 13.88 -2.96
N LEU A 157 -0.83 12.85 -2.18
CA LEU A 157 -0.28 11.50 -2.38
C LEU A 157 -0.85 10.86 -3.66
N PHE A 158 -2.14 11.01 -3.90
CA PHE A 158 -2.79 10.44 -5.07
C PHE A 158 -2.34 11.13 -6.36
N ASP A 159 -2.23 12.46 -6.36
CA ASP A 159 -1.69 13.23 -7.49
C ASP A 159 -0.25 12.79 -7.80
N ALA A 160 0.60 12.67 -6.77
CA ALA A 160 1.99 12.22 -6.92
C ALA A 160 2.15 10.77 -7.39
N THR A 161 1.09 9.96 -7.32
CA THR A 161 1.08 8.56 -7.77
C THR A 161 0.31 8.36 -9.08
N GLY A 162 -0.10 9.45 -9.74
CA GLY A 162 -0.70 9.42 -11.07
C GLY A 162 -2.20 9.14 -11.08
N PHE A 163 -2.89 9.25 -9.93
CA PHE A 163 -4.34 9.35 -9.95
C PHE A 163 -4.74 10.71 -10.54
N GLY A 164 -5.80 10.72 -11.33
CA GLY A 164 -6.38 11.92 -11.92
C GLY A 164 -7.89 11.92 -11.80
N ASP A 165 -8.50 12.98 -12.34
CA ASP A 165 -9.95 13.13 -12.29
C ASP A 165 -10.69 11.98 -13.00
N PRO A 166 -11.90 11.61 -12.53
CA PRO A 166 -12.72 10.62 -13.21
C PRO A 166 -13.01 11.01 -14.66
N THR A 167 -13.09 10.00 -15.54
CA THR A 167 -13.51 10.24 -16.93
C THR A 167 -14.91 10.86 -16.98
N GLY A 168 -15.16 11.76 -17.94
CA GLY A 168 -16.47 12.43 -18.09
C GLY A 168 -17.68 11.52 -18.39
N ARG A 169 -17.47 10.21 -18.54
CA ARG A 169 -18.54 9.20 -18.69
C ARG A 169 -19.01 8.63 -17.35
N LEU A 170 -18.32 8.91 -16.24
CA LEU A 170 -18.74 8.45 -14.93
C LEU A 170 -20.02 9.17 -14.52
N ARG A 171 -21.04 8.41 -14.15
CA ARG A 171 -22.28 8.91 -13.56
C ARG A 171 -22.43 8.26 -12.20
N GLU A 172 -22.79 9.06 -11.20
CA GLU A 172 -23.08 8.61 -9.85
C GLU A 172 -24.50 9.05 -9.50
N TRP A 173 -25.28 8.13 -8.93
CA TRP A 173 -26.56 8.44 -8.33
C TRP A 173 -26.39 8.42 -6.82
N VAL A 174 -26.82 9.50 -6.16
CA VAL A 174 -26.77 9.65 -4.70
C VAL A 174 -28.22 9.71 -4.21
N PRO A 175 -28.64 8.82 -3.29
CA PRO A 175 -29.96 8.93 -2.71
C PRO A 175 -30.10 10.24 -1.92
N PRO A 176 -31.30 10.83 -1.84
CA PRO A 176 -31.54 11.98 -0.98
C PRO A 176 -31.20 11.61 0.48
N LYS A 177 -30.60 12.55 1.22
CA LYS A 177 -30.39 12.39 2.66
C LYS A 177 -31.76 12.29 3.33
N ALA A 178 -31.96 11.26 4.15
CA ALA A 178 -33.14 11.12 5.01
C ALA A 178 -33.20 12.23 6.06
#